data_AF-A0A840P6W6-F1
#
_entry.id   AF-A0A840P6W6-F1
#
_cell.length_a   1.000
_cell.length_b   1.000
_cell.length_c   1.000
_cell.angle_alpha   90.00
_cell.angle_beta   90.00
_cell.angle_gamma   90.00
#
_symmetry.space_group_name_H-M   'P 1'
#
loop_
_entity.id
_entity.type
_entity.pdbx_description
1 polymer ?
#
loop_
_entity_poly.entity_id
_entity_poly.type
_entity_poly.pdbx_seq_one_letter_code
_entity_poly.pdbx_strand_id
1 'polypeptide(L)'
;MEITSTARRKALVIAALAAPSLLLPAFSGQAYAHGTMNNPPSRALVCYNENPESPDSAACKQAVALGGTQPLYDWNEVNIADAAGRHRQIIPDGELCSAGRDKYRGLDQARADWPATTLRSGASFTFTYRATAPHRGSFELYVTKNGYDPTAPLKWSDLESTPFAKVTDPALSGGAYTIDARLPSGKQGRHLIYAIWQRSDSPEAFYSCSDVVFTGSSGGTAPTQAPTRPAATPTPPVTPPVTAPPTTAPTHDHEHPLPSPTPTRGGDGDGPLAQVAAGVGVHPAKAARGQSVTVTAVCSSGRVVSVASGAFTRRTTAAGARAETWYPTLTVSASARPGTHAVYVRCAGGGLARTALTVTG
;
A
#
# COMPACT_ATOMS: atom_id res chain seq x y z
N MET A 1 19.19 92.58 -4.81
CA MET A 1 18.51 91.90 -3.68
C MET A 1 17.38 91.10 -4.29
N GLU A 2 17.67 89.85 -4.68
CA GLU A 2 16.71 88.93 -5.29
C GLU A 2 15.92 88.20 -4.20
N ILE A 3 14.59 88.11 -4.37
CA ILE A 3 13.69 87.32 -3.53
C ILE A 3 12.76 86.50 -4.43
N THR A 4 13.04 85.19 -4.47
CA THR A 4 12.17 83.99 -4.55
C THR A 4 10.81 84.03 -5.27
N SER A 5 10.62 83.14 -6.25
CA SER A 5 9.84 81.86 -6.22
C SER A 5 8.31 82.02 -6.26
N THR A 6 7.57 81.45 -7.22
CA THR A 6 7.10 80.06 -7.15
C THR A 6 6.36 79.62 -8.44
N ALA A 7 6.39 78.32 -8.68
CA ALA A 7 5.86 77.59 -9.84
C ALA A 7 4.33 77.46 -9.91
N ARG A 8 3.80 77.23 -11.13
CA ARG A 8 2.62 76.37 -11.36
C ARG A 8 2.84 75.47 -12.59
N ARG A 9 2.97 74.16 -12.33
CA ARG A 9 3.05 73.09 -13.33
C ARG A 9 1.66 72.82 -13.91
N LYS A 10 1.55 72.74 -15.23
CA LYS A 10 0.34 72.30 -15.93
C LYS A 10 0.20 70.78 -15.81
N ALA A 11 -0.96 70.31 -15.39
CA ALA A 11 -1.32 68.90 -15.31
C ALA A 11 -1.55 68.34 -16.73
N LEU A 12 -0.92 67.20 -17.04
CA LEU A 12 -1.27 66.36 -18.18
C LEU A 12 -1.93 65.10 -17.61
N VAL A 13 -3.22 64.94 -17.89
CA VAL A 13 -3.98 63.72 -17.58
C VAL A 13 -3.73 62.76 -18.74
N ILE A 14 -2.90 61.74 -18.52
CA ILE A 14 -2.80 60.57 -19.39
C ILE A 14 -3.55 59.44 -18.68
N ALA A 15 -4.71 59.08 -19.22
CA ALA A 15 -5.47 57.91 -18.77
C ALA A 15 -4.77 56.64 -19.28
N ALA A 16 -3.97 56.01 -18.41
CA ALA A 16 -3.43 54.67 -18.66
C ALA A 16 -4.49 53.63 -18.28
N LEU A 17 -5.12 53.01 -19.27
CA LEU A 17 -5.94 51.81 -19.10
C LEU A 17 -5.02 50.64 -18.67
N ALA A 18 -4.90 50.42 -17.37
CA ALA A 18 -4.28 49.22 -16.83
C ALA A 18 -5.25 48.04 -16.99
N ALA A 19 -5.03 47.20 -18.02
CA ALA A 19 -5.67 45.88 -18.08
C ALA A 19 -5.04 45.00 -16.98
N PRO A 20 -5.80 44.41 -16.05
CA PRO A 20 -5.24 43.46 -15.11
C PRO A 20 -4.92 42.18 -15.87
N SER A 21 -3.64 41.90 -16.07
CA SER A 21 -3.16 40.59 -16.52
C SER A 21 -3.53 39.57 -15.45
N LEU A 22 -4.62 38.83 -15.68
CA LEU A 22 -5.03 37.70 -14.85
C LEU A 22 -3.99 36.59 -15.02
N LEU A 23 -2.95 36.60 -14.18
CA LEU A 23 -2.03 35.48 -14.02
C LEU A 23 -2.80 34.36 -13.31
N LEU A 24 -3.45 33.49 -14.10
CA LEU A 24 -3.93 32.21 -13.60
C LEU A 24 -2.71 31.41 -13.15
N PRO A 25 -2.59 31.02 -11.85
CA PRO A 25 -1.56 30.08 -11.45
C PRO A 25 -1.80 28.79 -12.24
N ALA A 26 -0.80 28.38 -13.02
CA ALA A 26 -0.79 27.06 -13.61
C ALA A 26 -0.73 26.04 -12.46
N PHE A 27 -1.89 25.54 -12.05
CA PHE A 27 -1.97 24.34 -11.22
C PHE A 27 -1.41 23.20 -12.05
N SER A 28 -0.13 22.87 -11.84
CA SER A 28 0.44 21.61 -12.32
C SER A 28 -0.26 20.50 -11.55
N GLY A 29 -1.38 20.00 -12.09
CA GLY A 29 -2.08 18.85 -11.52
C GLY A 29 -1.08 17.71 -11.36
N GLN A 30 -0.98 17.16 -10.15
CA GLN A 30 -0.23 15.93 -9.93
C GLN A 30 -0.88 14.86 -10.79
N ALA A 31 -0.23 14.51 -11.91
CA ALA A 31 -0.66 13.39 -12.71
C ALA A 31 -0.29 12.14 -11.92
N TYR A 32 -1.28 11.55 -11.24
CA TYR A 32 -1.09 10.32 -10.48
C TYR A 32 -0.82 9.16 -11.43
N ALA A 33 0.29 8.45 -11.23
CA ALA A 33 0.46 7.15 -11.83
C ALA A 33 -0.29 6.10 -11.02
N HIS A 34 -0.68 5.01 -11.66
CA HIS A 34 -1.43 3.97 -10.98
C HIS A 34 -1.22 2.62 -11.66
N GLY A 35 -0.80 1.62 -10.90
CA GLY A 35 -0.63 0.26 -11.37
C GLY A 35 -0.01 -0.67 -10.35
N THR A 36 0.05 -1.96 -10.68
CA THR A 36 0.69 -3.00 -9.87
C THR A 36 1.11 -4.18 -10.75
N MET A 37 1.87 -5.14 -10.20
CA MET A 37 2.18 -6.38 -10.92
C MET A 37 0.91 -7.17 -11.23
N ASN A 38 0.76 -7.56 -12.50
CA ASN A 38 -0.37 -8.34 -13.01
C ASN A 38 -0.01 -9.78 -13.31
N ASN A 39 1.22 -10.05 -13.75
CA ASN A 39 1.73 -11.42 -13.95
C ASN A 39 3.19 -11.52 -13.49
N PRO A 40 3.50 -12.23 -12.38
CA PRO A 40 2.54 -12.78 -11.42
C PRO A 40 1.77 -11.66 -10.68
N PRO A 41 0.49 -11.85 -10.32
CA PRO A 41 -0.32 -10.81 -9.69
C PRO A 41 0.23 -10.45 -8.31
N SER A 42 0.13 -9.16 -7.96
CA SER A 42 0.52 -8.66 -6.64
C SER A 42 -0.47 -9.05 -5.56
N ARG A 43 -0.06 -9.03 -4.29
CA ARG A 43 -0.95 -9.24 -3.13
C ARG A 43 -2.19 -8.34 -3.19
N ALA A 44 -2.00 -7.05 -3.50
CA ALA A 44 -3.10 -6.10 -3.62
C ALA A 44 -4.09 -6.50 -4.73
N LEU A 45 -3.58 -6.89 -5.90
CA LEU A 45 -4.42 -7.30 -7.03
C LEU A 45 -5.11 -8.65 -6.79
N VAL A 46 -4.42 -9.61 -6.16
CA VAL A 46 -5.03 -10.88 -5.73
C VAL A 46 -6.22 -10.61 -4.82
N CYS A 47 -6.04 -9.81 -3.77
CA CYS A 47 -7.13 -9.55 -2.82
C CYS A 47 -8.26 -8.69 -3.40
N TYR A 48 -7.95 -7.78 -4.32
CA TYR A 48 -8.98 -7.10 -5.10
C TYR A 48 -9.79 -8.09 -5.94
N ASN A 49 -9.13 -9.02 -6.63
CA ASN A 49 -9.80 -10.00 -7.49
C ASN A 49 -10.61 -11.03 -6.71
N GLU A 50 -10.26 -11.29 -5.45
CA GLU A 50 -11.05 -12.13 -4.53
C GLU A 50 -12.31 -11.43 -4.00
N ASN A 51 -12.62 -10.20 -4.43
CA ASN A 51 -13.65 -9.31 -3.88
C ASN A 51 -13.32 -8.82 -2.45
N PRO A 52 -12.95 -7.55 -2.25
CA PRO A 52 -12.61 -7.00 -0.93
C PRO A 52 -13.71 -7.17 0.13
N GLU A 53 -14.99 -7.20 -0.25
CA GLU A 53 -16.10 -7.33 0.70
C GLU A 53 -16.29 -8.76 1.21
N SER A 54 -15.79 -9.76 0.48
CA SER A 54 -15.89 -11.17 0.86
C SER A 54 -14.76 -11.99 0.21
N PRO A 55 -13.49 -11.74 0.59
CA PRO A 55 -12.35 -12.44 0.01
C PRO A 55 -12.37 -13.92 0.37
N ASP A 56 -11.80 -14.77 -0.48
CA ASP A 56 -11.79 -16.22 -0.31
C ASP A 56 -10.63 -16.69 0.58
N SER A 57 -9.41 -16.22 0.28
CA SER A 57 -8.19 -16.66 0.94
C SER A 57 -8.09 -16.13 2.37
N ALA A 58 -7.48 -16.91 3.26
CA ALA A 58 -7.21 -16.46 4.62
C ALA A 58 -6.27 -15.24 4.64
N ALA A 59 -5.43 -15.09 3.61
CA ALA A 59 -4.53 -13.95 3.42
C ALA A 59 -5.27 -12.65 3.14
N CYS A 60 -6.21 -12.68 2.20
CA CYS A 60 -6.98 -11.51 1.84
C CYS A 60 -8.06 -11.17 2.87
N LYS A 61 -8.70 -12.16 3.50
CA LYS A 61 -9.57 -11.94 4.68
C LYS A 61 -8.83 -11.18 5.78
N GLN A 62 -7.60 -11.59 6.05
CA GLN A 62 -6.76 -10.94 7.04
C GLN A 62 -6.30 -9.55 6.58
N ALA A 63 -6.02 -9.35 5.28
CA ALA A 63 -5.65 -8.05 4.75
C ALA A 63 -6.79 -7.03 4.93
N VAL A 64 -8.02 -7.45 4.66
CA VAL A 64 -9.24 -6.67 4.90
C VAL A 64 -9.46 -6.42 6.39
N ALA A 65 -9.30 -7.42 7.24
CA ALA A 65 -9.43 -7.25 8.69
C ALA A 65 -8.38 -6.25 9.25
N LEU A 66 -7.19 -6.23 8.65
CA LEU A 66 -6.13 -5.30 9.02
C LEU A 66 -6.38 -3.91 8.47
N GLY A 67 -6.65 -3.75 7.17
CA GLY A 67 -6.62 -2.50 6.41
C GLY A 67 -7.97 -1.89 6.03
N GLY A 68 -9.07 -2.64 6.18
CA GLY A 68 -10.35 -2.35 5.56
C GLY A 68 -10.38 -2.76 4.07
N THR A 69 -11.52 -2.52 3.41
CA THR A 69 -11.70 -2.89 1.99
C THR A 69 -11.15 -1.83 1.03
N GLN A 70 -11.21 -0.54 1.40
CA GLN A 70 -10.77 0.58 0.55
C GLN A 70 -9.35 0.44 -0.01
N PRO A 71 -8.31 0.04 0.76
CA PRO A 71 -6.97 -0.14 0.20
C PRO A 71 -6.92 -1.16 -0.95
N LEU A 72 -7.82 -2.15 -0.96
CA LEU A 72 -7.89 -3.13 -2.03
C LEU A 72 -8.65 -2.61 -3.25
N TYR A 73 -9.59 -1.67 -3.09
CA TYR A 73 -10.15 -0.92 -4.23
C TYR A 73 -9.10 0.02 -4.84
N ASP A 74 -8.21 0.54 -4.01
CA ASP A 74 -7.08 1.39 -4.40
C ASP A 74 -5.80 0.56 -4.65
N TRP A 75 -5.95 -0.68 -5.14
CA TRP A 75 -4.86 -1.65 -5.37
C TRP A 75 -3.75 -1.14 -6.28
N ASN A 76 -4.05 -0.14 -7.10
CA ASN A 76 -3.17 0.47 -8.09
C ASN A 76 -2.34 1.65 -7.52
N GLU A 77 -2.48 2.00 -6.24
CA GLU A 77 -1.85 3.18 -5.63
C GLU A 77 -0.92 2.84 -4.45
N VAL A 78 -0.29 1.66 -4.43
CA VAL A 78 0.78 1.37 -3.46
C VAL A 78 2.04 2.16 -3.87
N ASN A 79 2.05 3.45 -3.56
CA ASN A 79 3.04 4.42 -4.01
C ASN A 79 3.74 5.15 -2.85
N ILE A 80 4.78 5.90 -3.19
CA ILE A 80 5.32 7.01 -2.39
C ILE A 80 5.54 8.19 -3.34
N ALA A 81 4.82 9.28 -3.12
CA ALA A 81 4.84 10.45 -4.01
C ALA A 81 6.22 11.12 -4.14
N ASP A 82 7.03 11.10 -3.08
CA ASP A 82 8.37 11.71 -3.05
C ASP A 82 9.46 10.65 -2.81
N ALA A 83 9.41 9.55 -3.57
CA ALA A 83 10.39 8.48 -3.46
C ALA A 83 11.77 8.91 -3.97
N ALA A 84 11.83 9.52 -5.16
CA ALA A 84 13.02 10.03 -5.84
C ALA A 84 14.20 9.04 -5.81
N GLY A 85 13.94 7.75 -6.03
CA GLY A 85 14.95 6.68 -6.00
C GLY A 85 15.43 6.24 -4.61
N ARG A 86 14.97 6.89 -3.52
CA ARG A 86 15.42 6.66 -2.14
C ARG A 86 14.76 5.45 -1.45
N HIS A 87 14.31 4.46 -2.21
CA HIS A 87 13.43 3.38 -1.75
C HIS A 87 13.88 2.72 -0.43
N ARG A 88 15.16 2.31 -0.36
CA ARG A 88 15.76 1.66 0.82
C ARG A 88 15.92 2.58 2.04
N GLN A 89 15.94 3.89 1.82
CA GLN A 89 16.11 4.88 2.89
C GLN A 89 14.76 5.24 3.54
N ILE A 90 13.68 5.17 2.76
CA ILE A 90 12.36 5.69 3.17
C ILE A 90 11.34 4.59 3.48
N ILE A 91 11.59 3.34 3.06
CA ILE A 91 10.74 2.19 3.36
C ILE A 91 11.45 1.35 4.44
N PRO A 92 10.92 1.29 5.67
CA PRO A 92 11.44 0.42 6.71
C PRO A 92 11.33 -1.06 6.37
N ASP A 93 12.24 -1.86 6.94
CA ASP A 93 12.09 -3.32 6.96
C ASP A 93 10.74 -3.72 7.59
N GLY A 94 10.09 -4.72 7.00
CA GLY A 94 8.75 -5.17 7.39
C GLY A 94 7.61 -4.40 6.74
N GLU A 95 7.88 -3.30 6.03
CA GLU A 95 6.86 -2.45 5.41
C GLU A 95 7.02 -2.31 3.88
N LEU A 96 7.73 -3.26 3.25
CA LEU A 96 8.02 -3.22 1.83
C LEU A 96 6.75 -3.35 0.97
N CYS A 97 5.82 -4.22 1.34
CA CYS A 97 4.63 -4.50 0.53
C CYS A 97 3.55 -3.42 0.67
N SER A 98 3.57 -2.63 1.74
CA SER A 98 2.76 -1.42 1.91
C SER A 98 3.46 -0.14 1.46
N ALA A 99 4.74 -0.20 1.11
CA ALA A 99 5.60 0.96 0.91
C ALA A 99 5.67 1.91 2.13
N GLY A 100 5.65 1.37 3.35
CA GLY A 100 5.64 2.17 4.58
C GLY A 100 4.33 2.93 4.82
N ARG A 101 3.28 2.65 4.04
CA ARG A 101 1.98 3.33 4.16
C ARG A 101 1.04 2.51 5.02
N ASP A 102 0.63 3.08 6.16
CA ASP A 102 -0.35 2.46 7.05
C ASP A 102 -1.64 2.02 6.32
N LYS A 103 -2.11 2.79 5.32
CA LYS A 103 -3.24 2.42 4.43
C LYS A 103 -3.12 0.98 3.91
N TYR A 104 -1.92 0.54 3.56
CA TYR A 104 -1.66 -0.76 2.93
C TYR A 104 -1.00 -1.78 3.86
N ARG A 105 -0.94 -1.54 5.18
CA ARG A 105 -0.31 -2.46 6.18
C ARG A 105 -0.79 -3.91 6.09
N GLY A 106 -2.02 -4.14 5.59
CA GLY A 106 -2.56 -5.48 5.38
C GLY A 106 -1.75 -6.30 4.38
N LEU A 107 -0.94 -5.67 3.52
CA LEU A 107 -0.10 -6.35 2.53
C LEU A 107 1.23 -6.83 3.12
N ASP A 108 1.64 -6.35 4.29
CA ASP A 108 2.91 -6.69 4.95
C ASP A 108 2.86 -7.97 5.79
N GLN A 109 1.73 -8.68 5.78
CA GLN A 109 1.59 -9.92 6.55
C GLN A 109 2.68 -10.93 6.20
N ALA A 110 3.41 -11.36 7.23
CA ALA A 110 4.32 -12.49 7.16
C ALA A 110 3.54 -13.79 7.35
N ARG A 111 3.30 -14.50 6.25
CA ARG A 111 2.54 -15.75 6.21
C ARG A 111 2.92 -16.59 4.99
N ALA A 112 2.88 -17.91 5.17
CA ALA A 112 3.26 -18.89 4.17
C ALA A 112 2.10 -19.36 3.27
N ASP A 113 0.94 -18.70 3.33
CA ASP A 113 -0.28 -19.08 2.61
C ASP A 113 -0.90 -17.92 1.80
N TRP A 114 -0.14 -16.85 1.51
CA TRP A 114 -0.48 -15.93 0.42
C TRP A 114 -0.65 -16.71 -0.90
N PRO A 115 -1.71 -16.48 -1.70
CA PRO A 115 -1.85 -17.09 -3.01
C PRO A 115 -0.62 -16.78 -3.87
N ALA A 116 -0.06 -17.82 -4.50
CA ALA A 116 1.25 -17.73 -5.15
C ALA A 116 1.22 -18.31 -6.56
N THR A 117 1.99 -17.69 -7.46
CA THR A 117 2.16 -18.18 -8.83
C THR A 117 3.33 -19.16 -8.93
N THR A 118 3.11 -20.33 -9.53
CA THR A 118 4.19 -21.28 -9.79
C THR A 118 5.06 -20.81 -10.96
N LEU A 119 6.37 -20.69 -10.71
CA LEU A 119 7.36 -20.26 -11.71
C LEU A 119 8.46 -21.32 -11.84
N ARG A 120 9.07 -21.45 -13.02
CA ARG A 120 10.19 -22.36 -13.25
C ARG A 120 11.52 -21.62 -13.08
N SER A 121 12.38 -22.08 -12.18
CA SER A 121 13.67 -21.42 -11.95
C SER A 121 14.56 -21.49 -13.21
N GLY A 122 15.20 -20.36 -13.54
CA GLY A 122 16.06 -20.22 -14.71
C GLY A 122 15.34 -20.04 -16.05
N ALA A 123 14.01 -20.10 -16.08
CA ALA A 123 13.21 -19.97 -17.31
C ALA A 123 13.03 -18.50 -17.71
N SER A 124 12.82 -18.27 -19.01
CA SER A 124 12.29 -17.00 -19.50
C SER A 124 10.84 -16.84 -19.07
N PHE A 125 10.46 -15.62 -18.70
CA PHE A 125 9.11 -15.29 -18.29
C PHE A 125 8.76 -13.86 -18.73
N THR A 126 7.54 -13.69 -19.22
CA THR A 126 7.00 -12.39 -19.59
C THR A 126 6.18 -11.84 -18.44
N PHE A 127 6.77 -10.87 -17.74
CA PHE A 127 6.10 -10.15 -16.67
C PHE A 127 5.18 -9.09 -17.26
N THR A 128 4.03 -8.87 -16.60
CA THR A 128 3.16 -7.75 -16.93
C THR A 128 2.89 -6.90 -15.71
N TYR A 129 2.99 -5.59 -15.89
CA TYR A 129 2.64 -4.59 -14.88
C TYR A 129 1.42 -3.82 -15.37
N ARG A 130 0.26 -4.04 -14.76
CA ARG A 130 -0.98 -3.37 -15.17
C ARG A 130 -0.92 -1.91 -14.75
N ALA A 131 -1.25 -1.01 -15.66
CA ALA A 131 -1.25 0.43 -15.42
C ALA A 131 -2.63 1.01 -15.78
N THR A 132 -3.35 1.52 -14.78
CA THR A 132 -4.60 2.24 -15.00
C THR A 132 -4.35 3.69 -15.40
N ALA A 133 -3.21 4.26 -14.98
CA ALA A 133 -2.69 5.54 -15.44
C ALA A 133 -1.20 5.34 -15.81
N PRO A 134 -0.88 5.21 -17.12
CA PRO A 134 0.49 4.98 -17.58
C PRO A 134 1.36 6.23 -17.47
N HIS A 135 2.64 6.06 -17.09
CA HIS A 135 3.66 7.12 -17.03
C HIS A 135 5.02 6.59 -17.50
N ARG A 136 5.97 7.49 -17.78
CA ARG A 136 7.35 7.10 -18.09
C ARG A 136 8.11 6.72 -16.82
N GLY A 137 9.03 5.79 -16.93
CA GLY A 137 9.81 5.36 -15.77
C GLY A 137 10.59 4.08 -15.98
N SER A 138 11.29 3.68 -14.93
CA SER A 138 12.04 2.43 -14.89
C SER A 138 11.41 1.45 -13.92
N PHE A 139 11.40 0.18 -14.32
CA PHE A 139 10.95 -0.95 -13.53
C PHE A 139 12.16 -1.76 -13.08
N GLU A 140 12.23 -2.07 -11.80
CA GLU A 140 13.22 -2.97 -11.21
C GLU A 140 12.48 -4.14 -10.55
N LEU A 141 12.84 -5.37 -10.92
CA LEU A 141 12.29 -6.58 -10.32
C LEU A 141 13.36 -7.27 -9.48
N TYR A 142 13.09 -7.40 -8.19
CA TYR A 142 13.90 -8.11 -7.22
C TYR A 142 13.23 -9.44 -6.87
N VAL A 143 14.03 -10.40 -6.41
CA VAL A 143 13.53 -11.65 -5.83
C VAL A 143 14.19 -11.87 -4.48
N THR A 144 13.46 -12.49 -3.57
CA THR A 144 14.03 -12.97 -2.29
C THR A 144 15.18 -13.97 -2.47
N LYS A 145 16.14 -13.97 -1.55
CA LYS A 145 17.27 -14.89 -1.45
C LYS A 145 16.82 -16.30 -1.11
N ASN A 146 17.69 -17.29 -1.37
CA ASN A 146 17.47 -18.65 -0.89
C ASN A 146 17.48 -18.68 0.64
N GLY A 147 16.59 -19.47 1.24
CA GLY A 147 16.38 -19.48 2.69
C GLY A 147 15.42 -18.41 3.20
N TYR A 148 14.75 -17.66 2.31
CA TYR A 148 13.66 -16.75 2.68
C TYR A 148 12.56 -17.47 3.46
N ASP A 149 12.22 -16.92 4.63
CA ASP A 149 11.13 -17.38 5.46
C ASP A 149 9.90 -16.46 5.25
N PRO A 150 8.84 -16.93 4.57
CA PRO A 150 7.65 -16.13 4.33
C PRO A 150 6.86 -15.84 5.61
N THR A 151 7.17 -16.49 6.74
CA THR A 151 6.53 -16.26 8.05
C THR A 151 7.23 -15.20 8.89
N ALA A 152 8.33 -14.62 8.39
CA ALA A 152 8.97 -13.43 8.95
C ALA A 152 8.65 -12.17 8.11
N PRO A 153 8.58 -10.97 8.72
CA PRO A 153 8.43 -9.72 7.97
C PRO A 153 9.53 -9.57 6.92
N LEU A 154 9.15 -9.22 5.69
CA LEU A 154 10.09 -9.02 4.58
C LEU A 154 11.02 -7.83 4.85
N LYS A 155 12.32 -8.03 4.70
CA LYS A 155 13.35 -7.00 4.85
C LYS A 155 14.05 -6.72 3.53
N TRP A 156 14.68 -5.56 3.40
CA TRP A 156 15.56 -5.26 2.27
C TRP A 156 16.72 -6.26 2.16
N SER A 157 17.21 -6.77 3.31
CA SER A 157 18.26 -7.80 3.34
C SER A 157 17.82 -9.15 2.78
N ASP A 158 16.52 -9.41 2.72
CA ASP A 158 15.97 -10.69 2.24
C ASP A 158 15.89 -10.73 0.72
N LEU A 159 15.91 -9.56 0.05
CA LEU A 159 15.99 -9.45 -1.39
C LEU A 159 17.43 -9.65 -1.88
N GLU A 160 17.59 -10.23 -3.07
CA GLU A 160 18.86 -10.17 -3.80
C GLU A 160 19.29 -8.71 -3.95
N SER A 161 20.60 -8.43 -3.80
CA SER A 161 21.11 -7.06 -3.76
C SER A 161 20.93 -6.30 -5.07
N THR A 162 20.79 -7.03 -6.17
CA THR A 162 20.57 -6.49 -7.52
C THR A 162 19.24 -6.99 -8.08
N PRO A 163 18.49 -6.16 -8.81
CA PRO A 163 17.32 -6.63 -9.51
C PRO A 163 17.73 -7.61 -10.62
N PHE A 164 16.94 -8.66 -10.83
CA PHE A 164 17.19 -9.61 -11.92
C PHE A 164 16.65 -9.09 -13.27
N ALA A 165 15.79 -8.07 -13.23
CA ALA A 165 15.33 -7.34 -14.40
C ALA A 165 15.31 -5.83 -14.11
N LYS A 166 15.82 -5.04 -15.06
CA LYS A 166 15.70 -3.59 -15.06
C LYS A 166 15.38 -3.11 -16.47
N VAL A 167 14.27 -2.41 -16.64
CA VAL A 167 13.84 -1.89 -17.94
C VAL A 167 13.31 -0.46 -17.79
N THR A 168 13.68 0.40 -18.72
CA THR A 168 13.19 1.79 -18.81
C THR A 168 12.21 1.89 -19.95
N ASP A 169 11.07 2.55 -19.70
CA ASP A 169 9.98 2.76 -20.67
C ASP A 169 9.61 1.48 -21.46
N PRO A 170 9.29 0.36 -20.78
CA PRO A 170 8.86 -0.87 -21.46
C PRO A 170 7.63 -0.63 -22.34
N ALA A 171 7.44 -1.51 -23.33
CA ALA A 171 6.29 -1.44 -24.21
C ALA A 171 4.98 -1.57 -23.41
N LEU A 172 4.04 -0.66 -23.65
CA LEU A 172 2.70 -0.66 -23.07
C LEU A 172 1.70 -1.12 -24.12
N SER A 173 0.96 -2.19 -23.84
CA SER A 173 -0.12 -2.69 -24.69
C SER A 173 -1.23 -3.29 -23.84
N GLY A 174 -2.49 -3.07 -24.24
CA GLY A 174 -3.65 -3.62 -23.50
C GLY A 174 -3.74 -3.17 -22.04
N GLY A 175 -3.19 -1.99 -21.70
CA GLY A 175 -3.19 -1.46 -20.32
C GLY A 175 -2.14 -2.08 -19.39
N ALA A 176 -1.15 -2.79 -19.92
CA ALA A 176 -0.04 -3.31 -19.14
C ALA A 176 1.32 -3.13 -19.83
N TYR A 177 2.34 -2.83 -19.03
CA TYR A 177 3.72 -2.85 -19.47
C TYR A 177 4.23 -4.29 -19.55
N THR A 178 4.95 -4.61 -20.60
CA THR A 178 5.55 -5.94 -20.81
C THR A 178 7.04 -5.90 -20.48
N ILE A 179 7.48 -6.81 -19.61
CA ILE A 179 8.87 -6.94 -19.18
C ILE A 179 9.31 -8.39 -19.39
N ASP A 180 10.07 -8.63 -20.45
CA ASP A 180 10.66 -9.96 -20.70
C ASP A 180 11.96 -10.11 -19.91
N ALA A 181 12.03 -11.14 -19.06
CA ALA A 181 13.21 -11.39 -18.25
C ALA A 181 13.44 -12.88 -18.02
N ARG A 182 14.68 -13.23 -17.72
CA ARG A 182 15.04 -14.57 -17.25
C ARG A 182 14.96 -14.62 -15.74
N LEU A 183 14.17 -15.55 -15.22
CA LEU A 183 14.09 -15.81 -13.78
C LEU A 183 15.45 -16.30 -13.26
N PRO A 184 15.88 -15.90 -12.06
CA PRO A 184 17.11 -16.43 -11.47
C PRO A 184 17.11 -17.96 -11.38
N SER A 185 18.24 -18.57 -11.71
CA SER A 185 18.47 -20.01 -11.52
C SER A 185 18.71 -20.34 -10.05
N GLY A 186 18.53 -21.60 -9.68
CA GLY A 186 18.81 -22.08 -8.32
C GLY A 186 17.81 -21.60 -7.25
N LYS A 187 16.64 -21.08 -7.65
CA LYS A 187 15.53 -20.76 -6.75
C LYS A 187 14.63 -21.99 -6.59
N GLN A 188 14.13 -22.24 -5.39
CA GLN A 188 13.23 -23.37 -5.11
C GLN A 188 12.28 -23.02 -3.96
N GLY A 189 11.02 -23.46 -4.07
CA GLY A 189 10.04 -23.27 -3.01
C GLY A 189 9.49 -21.84 -2.98
N ARG A 190 9.00 -21.43 -1.81
CA ARG A 190 8.31 -20.15 -1.63
C ARG A 190 9.29 -18.99 -1.72
N HIS A 191 8.94 -18.03 -2.56
CA HIS A 191 9.67 -16.77 -2.73
C HIS A 191 8.69 -15.63 -2.95
N LEU A 192 9.20 -14.41 -2.88
CA LEU A 192 8.50 -13.20 -3.26
C LEU A 192 9.29 -12.45 -4.34
N ILE A 193 8.58 -11.93 -5.34
CA ILE A 193 9.08 -10.97 -6.32
C ILE A 193 8.62 -9.58 -5.90
N TYR A 194 9.57 -8.66 -5.78
CA TYR A 194 9.32 -7.27 -5.39
C TYR A 194 9.62 -6.36 -6.57
N ALA A 195 8.60 -5.66 -7.05
CA ALA A 195 8.70 -4.73 -8.16
C ALA A 195 8.71 -3.28 -7.67
N ILE A 196 9.61 -2.48 -8.21
CA ILE A 196 9.65 -1.04 -8.03
C ILE A 196 9.43 -0.40 -9.41
N TRP A 197 8.45 0.48 -9.53
CA TRP A 197 8.29 1.37 -10.67
C TRP A 197 8.63 2.80 -10.24
N GLN A 198 9.82 3.27 -10.58
CA GLN A 198 10.24 4.65 -10.36
C GLN A 198 9.91 5.47 -11.60
N ARG A 199 9.06 6.50 -11.45
CA ARG A 199 8.76 7.42 -12.54
C ARG A 199 9.98 8.27 -12.88
N SER A 200 10.06 8.68 -14.15
CA SER A 200 11.08 9.60 -14.64
C SER A 200 10.58 11.03 -14.82
N ASP A 201 9.26 11.24 -14.79
CA ASP A 201 8.59 12.53 -14.93
C ASP A 201 8.09 13.10 -13.58
N SER A 202 8.36 12.40 -12.47
CA SER A 202 7.98 12.74 -11.10
C SER A 202 8.87 11.97 -10.12
N PRO A 203 9.10 12.46 -8.88
CA PRO A 203 9.77 11.67 -7.85
C PRO A 203 8.96 10.44 -7.40
N GLU A 204 7.68 10.34 -7.75
CA GLU A 204 6.81 9.25 -7.31
C GLU A 204 7.28 7.86 -7.77
N ALA A 205 7.15 6.87 -6.89
CA ALA A 205 7.38 5.46 -7.22
C ALA A 205 6.28 4.55 -6.69
N PHE A 206 6.10 3.39 -7.32
CA PHE A 206 5.13 2.34 -6.96
C PHE A 206 5.84 1.06 -6.58
N TYR A 207 5.20 0.29 -5.69
CA TYR A 207 5.77 -0.88 -5.07
C TYR A 207 4.78 -2.02 -5.13
N SER A 208 5.26 -3.22 -5.42
CA SER A 208 4.39 -4.38 -5.60
C SER A 208 5.07 -5.67 -5.16
N CYS A 209 4.42 -6.41 -4.26
CA CYS A 209 4.82 -7.74 -3.82
C CYS A 209 3.97 -8.81 -4.53
N SER A 210 4.60 -9.76 -5.20
CA SER A 210 3.95 -10.94 -5.79
C SER A 210 4.54 -12.21 -5.19
N ASP A 211 3.71 -13.04 -4.55
CA ASP A 211 4.14 -14.32 -4.00
C ASP A 211 4.27 -15.37 -5.12
N VAL A 212 5.34 -16.16 -5.08
CA VAL A 212 5.65 -17.17 -6.09
C VAL A 212 6.17 -18.45 -5.46
N VAL A 213 6.06 -19.56 -6.19
CA VAL A 213 6.69 -20.83 -5.84
C VAL A 213 7.58 -21.26 -6.99
N PHE A 214 8.88 -21.35 -6.76
CA PHE A 214 9.83 -21.83 -7.75
C PHE A 214 9.88 -23.35 -7.79
N THR A 215 9.62 -23.92 -8.96
CA THR A 215 9.93 -25.32 -9.26
C THR A 215 11.35 -25.43 -9.78
N GLY A 216 12.07 -26.46 -9.34
CA GLY A 216 13.46 -26.70 -9.72
C GLY A 216 13.62 -26.98 -11.21
N SER A 217 14.84 -26.80 -11.71
CA SER A 217 15.20 -26.98 -13.11
C SER A 217 15.38 -28.47 -13.48
N SER A 218 14.46 -29.38 -13.11
CA SER A 218 14.45 -30.70 -13.74
C SER A 218 13.94 -30.53 -15.17
N GLY A 219 14.69 -31.04 -16.16
CA GLY A 219 14.42 -30.92 -17.60
C GLY A 219 13.15 -31.64 -18.10
N GLY A 220 12.02 -31.46 -17.42
CA GLY A 220 10.71 -31.92 -17.84
C GLY A 220 9.94 -30.79 -18.53
N THR A 221 9.29 -31.14 -19.62
CA THR A 221 8.41 -30.32 -20.46
C THR A 221 7.48 -29.44 -19.63
N ALA A 222 7.35 -28.16 -20.00
CA ALA A 222 6.46 -27.21 -19.35
C ALA A 222 5.02 -27.72 -19.31
N PRO A 223 4.33 -27.73 -18.16
CA PRO A 223 2.88 -27.81 -18.17
C PRO A 223 2.35 -26.42 -18.51
N THR A 224 1.90 -26.25 -19.76
CA THR A 224 0.97 -25.17 -20.10
C THR A 224 -0.35 -25.46 -19.40
N GLN A 225 -0.53 -24.92 -18.19
CA GLN A 225 -1.86 -24.62 -17.68
C GLN A 225 -1.98 -23.11 -17.60
N ALA A 226 -2.47 -22.53 -18.70
CA ALA A 226 -3.25 -21.30 -18.59
C ALA A 226 -4.44 -21.58 -17.66
N PRO A 227 -4.85 -20.63 -16.81
CA PRO A 227 -6.06 -20.82 -16.01
C PRO A 227 -7.23 -21.04 -16.97
N THR A 228 -7.81 -22.24 -16.94
CA THR A 228 -9.05 -22.55 -17.64
C THR A 228 -10.14 -21.69 -17.01
N ARG A 229 -10.58 -20.67 -17.76
CA ARG A 229 -11.84 -19.97 -17.49
C ARG A 229 -12.96 -21.03 -17.35
N PRO A 230 -13.75 -21.05 -16.26
CA PRO A 230 -14.97 -21.86 -16.21
C PRO A 230 -15.87 -21.45 -17.38
N ALA A 231 -16.37 -22.45 -18.12
CA ALA A 231 -17.21 -22.24 -19.29
C ALA A 231 -18.35 -21.26 -18.99
N ALA A 232 -18.52 -20.27 -19.88
CA ALA A 232 -19.66 -19.36 -19.81
C ALA A 232 -20.95 -20.14 -20.03
N THR A 233 -21.86 -20.07 -19.06
CA THR A 233 -23.26 -20.46 -19.25
C THR A 233 -23.85 -19.61 -20.39
N PRO A 234 -24.58 -20.20 -21.36
CA PRO A 234 -25.12 -19.44 -22.49
C PRO A 234 -26.17 -18.43 -21.99
N THR A 235 -25.95 -17.17 -22.32
CA THR A 235 -26.91 -16.07 -22.11
C THR A 235 -28.12 -16.26 -23.05
N PRO A 236 -29.38 -16.17 -22.58
CA PRO A 236 -30.54 -16.10 -23.46
C PRO A 236 -30.53 -14.81 -24.30
N PRO A 237 -31.19 -14.78 -25.47
CA PRO A 237 -31.13 -13.64 -26.39
C PRO A 237 -31.79 -12.40 -25.78
N VAL A 238 -31.07 -11.27 -25.85
CA VAL A 238 -31.52 -9.95 -25.38
C VAL A 238 -32.38 -9.30 -26.47
N THR A 239 -33.64 -9.03 -26.14
CA THR A 239 -34.53 -8.11 -26.87
C THR A 239 -34.01 -6.66 -26.71
N PRO A 240 -34.00 -5.80 -27.74
CA PRO A 240 -33.45 -4.45 -27.64
C PRO A 240 -34.23 -3.57 -26.64
N PRO A 241 -33.57 -2.71 -25.85
CA PRO A 241 -34.25 -1.89 -24.85
C PRO A 241 -34.88 -0.64 -25.46
N VAL A 242 -36.08 -0.33 -24.97
CA VAL A 242 -36.80 0.93 -25.15
C VAL A 242 -36.08 2.04 -24.35
N THR A 243 -35.97 3.20 -24.96
CA THR A 243 -35.37 4.44 -24.45
C THR A 243 -36.01 4.89 -23.12
N ALA A 244 -35.20 5.11 -22.08
CA ALA A 244 -35.59 5.82 -20.86
C ALA A 244 -34.66 7.04 -20.63
N PRO A 245 -35.15 8.14 -20.02
CA PRO A 245 -34.48 9.44 -20.01
C PRO A 245 -33.36 9.57 -18.95
N PRO A 246 -32.46 10.57 -19.07
CA PRO A 246 -31.22 10.60 -18.31
C PRO A 246 -31.45 11.02 -16.85
N THR A 247 -30.89 10.25 -15.92
CA THR A 247 -30.72 10.67 -14.52
C THR A 247 -29.24 10.95 -14.28
N THR A 248 -28.96 12.15 -13.77
CA THR A 248 -27.65 12.72 -13.46
C THR A 248 -26.88 11.87 -12.44
N ALA A 249 -25.65 11.48 -12.80
CA ALA A 249 -24.67 10.92 -11.86
C ALA A 249 -24.04 12.03 -11.01
N PRO A 250 -23.80 11.83 -9.71
CA PRO A 250 -23.11 12.81 -8.88
C PRO A 250 -21.60 12.79 -9.17
N THR A 251 -21.02 13.98 -9.31
CA THR A 251 -19.58 14.22 -9.35
C THR A 251 -18.98 13.95 -7.97
N HIS A 252 -18.00 13.02 -7.90
CA HIS A 252 -17.24 12.80 -6.67
C HIS A 252 -16.05 13.77 -6.63
N ASP A 253 -16.26 14.87 -5.92
CA ASP A 253 -15.20 15.76 -5.43
C ASP A 253 -14.54 15.11 -4.21
N HIS A 254 -13.31 14.61 -4.37
CA HIS A 254 -12.49 14.18 -3.23
C HIS A 254 -11.09 14.77 -3.37
N GLU A 255 -11.00 16.07 -3.11
CA GLU A 255 -9.79 16.73 -2.64
C GLU A 255 -9.63 16.37 -1.15
N HIS A 256 -8.78 15.38 -0.84
CA HIS A 256 -8.36 15.10 0.55
C HIS A 256 -6.89 15.50 0.70
N PRO A 257 -6.53 16.34 1.69
CA PRO A 257 -5.14 16.67 1.95
C PRO A 257 -4.38 15.42 2.44
N LEU A 258 -3.24 15.14 1.81
CA LEU A 258 -2.32 14.07 2.19
C LEU A 258 -1.93 14.20 3.68
N PRO A 259 -1.99 13.13 4.50
CA PRO A 259 -1.49 13.18 5.86
C PRO A 259 0.04 13.29 5.86
N SER A 260 0.58 14.31 6.54
CA SER A 260 2.03 14.47 6.74
C SER A 260 2.60 13.32 7.62
N PRO A 261 3.74 12.72 7.25
CA PRO A 261 4.37 11.68 8.06
C PRO A 261 4.89 12.27 9.38
N THR A 262 4.51 11.66 10.50
CA THR A 262 5.07 11.96 11.82
C THR A 262 6.14 10.91 12.13
N PRO A 263 7.38 11.28 12.49
CA PRO A 263 8.43 10.32 12.79
C PRO A 263 8.11 9.57 14.10
N THR A 264 8.11 8.24 14.04
CA THR A 264 7.97 7.39 15.22
C THR A 264 9.31 7.33 15.97
N ARG A 265 9.37 7.93 17.16
CA ARG A 265 10.50 7.78 18.08
C ARG A 265 10.56 6.32 18.56
N GLY A 266 11.64 5.61 18.23
CA GLY A 266 11.99 4.32 18.83
C GLY A 266 12.03 4.46 20.35
N GLY A 267 11.30 3.59 21.05
CA GLY A 267 11.22 3.60 22.51
C GLY A 267 11.68 2.26 23.07
N ASP A 268 12.67 2.35 23.95
CA ASP A 268 13.32 1.27 24.69
C ASP A 268 12.29 0.40 25.42
N GLY A 269 12.30 -0.90 25.12
CA GLY A 269 11.48 -1.90 25.79
C GLY A 269 12.11 -3.27 25.59
N ASP A 270 12.81 -3.76 26.61
CA ASP A 270 13.61 -4.99 26.63
C ASP A 270 12.77 -6.29 26.60
N GLY A 271 11.87 -6.43 25.63
CA GLY A 271 11.16 -7.67 25.33
C GLY A 271 11.57 -8.19 23.94
N PRO A 272 11.76 -9.51 23.73
CA PRO A 272 12.07 -10.02 22.40
C PRO A 272 10.91 -9.73 21.44
N LEU A 273 11.12 -8.77 20.53
CA LEU A 273 10.24 -8.46 19.38
C LEU A 273 10.10 -9.65 18.40
N ALA A 274 10.89 -10.71 18.60
CA ALA A 274 10.96 -11.92 17.78
C ALA A 274 9.65 -12.75 17.68
N GLN A 275 8.56 -12.33 18.35
CA GLN A 275 7.30 -13.08 18.38
C GLN A 275 6.08 -12.33 17.83
N VAL A 276 6.27 -11.15 17.23
CA VAL A 276 5.21 -10.42 16.51
C VAL A 276 5.54 -10.49 15.03
N ALA A 277 4.77 -11.26 14.27
CA ALA A 277 5.12 -11.68 12.91
C ALA A 277 4.74 -10.65 11.83
N ALA A 278 3.76 -9.77 12.06
CA ALA A 278 3.33 -8.77 11.05
C ALA A 278 2.98 -7.39 11.63
N GLY A 279 3.52 -7.06 12.81
CA GLY A 279 3.28 -5.79 13.48
C GLY A 279 1.99 -5.71 14.30
N VAL A 280 1.78 -4.54 14.89
CA VAL A 280 0.64 -4.18 15.75
C VAL A 280 0.09 -2.82 15.33
N GLY A 281 -1.23 -2.69 15.24
CA GLY A 281 -1.90 -1.47 14.77
C GLY A 281 -3.13 -1.10 15.59
N VAL A 282 -3.55 0.16 15.49
CA VAL A 282 -4.83 0.66 16.03
C VAL A 282 -5.55 1.42 14.93
N HIS A 283 -6.83 1.11 14.71
CA HIS A 283 -7.64 1.69 13.65
C HIS A 283 -9.00 2.19 14.14
N PRO A 284 -9.34 3.46 13.90
CA PRO A 284 -8.47 4.51 13.36
C PRO A 284 -7.32 4.86 14.33
N ALA A 285 -6.16 5.27 13.78
CA ALA A 285 -5.00 5.68 14.59
C ALA A 285 -5.20 7.03 15.30
N LYS A 286 -6.22 7.80 14.90
CA LYS A 286 -6.72 9.00 15.55
C LYS A 286 -8.19 8.82 15.87
N ALA A 287 -8.59 9.01 17.12
CA ALA A 287 -9.98 8.83 17.53
C ALA A 287 -10.38 9.83 18.63
N ALA A 288 -11.62 10.30 18.57
CA ALA A 288 -12.23 11.11 19.61
C ALA A 288 -12.66 10.24 20.80
N ARG A 289 -12.90 10.89 21.94
CA ARG A 289 -13.46 10.24 23.12
C ARG A 289 -14.79 9.58 22.80
N GLY A 290 -15.01 8.37 23.31
CA GLY A 290 -16.22 7.59 23.04
C GLY A 290 -16.23 6.87 21.69
N GLN A 291 -15.28 7.13 20.79
CA GLN A 291 -15.17 6.36 19.54
C GLN A 291 -14.58 4.98 19.79
N SER A 292 -14.99 4.04 18.95
CA SER A 292 -14.44 2.69 18.90
C SER A 292 -13.20 2.65 18.03
N VAL A 293 -12.18 1.94 18.49
CA VAL A 293 -10.97 1.61 17.73
C VAL A 293 -10.75 0.11 17.74
N THR A 294 -10.30 -0.44 16.63
CA THR A 294 -9.91 -1.84 16.48
C THR A 294 -8.40 -1.93 16.69
N VAL A 295 -7.97 -2.78 17.63
CA VAL A 295 -6.54 -3.08 17.78
C VAL A 295 -6.24 -4.37 17.04
N THR A 296 -5.19 -4.36 16.23
CA THR A 296 -4.76 -5.51 15.45
C THR A 296 -3.35 -5.92 15.85
N ALA A 297 -3.10 -7.22 15.93
CA ALA A 297 -1.77 -7.75 16.14
C ALA A 297 -1.66 -9.15 15.54
N VAL A 298 -0.50 -9.46 14.97
CA VAL A 298 -0.18 -10.79 14.46
C VAL A 298 0.96 -11.35 15.30
N CYS A 299 0.63 -12.33 16.15
CA CYS A 299 1.60 -13.04 16.98
C CYS A 299 2.12 -14.27 16.22
N SER A 300 3.42 -14.53 16.23
CA SER A 300 4.00 -15.74 15.63
C SER A 300 3.47 -17.03 16.27
N SER A 301 3.07 -16.95 17.55
CA SER A 301 2.41 -18.04 18.28
C SER A 301 0.92 -18.23 17.91
N GLY A 302 0.40 -17.45 16.97
CA GLY A 302 -1.02 -17.43 16.59
C GLY A 302 -1.98 -16.99 17.71
N ARG A 303 -1.49 -16.32 18.77
CA ARG A 303 -2.34 -15.96 19.92
C ARG A 303 -1.95 -14.65 20.59
N VAL A 304 -2.87 -13.69 20.56
CA VAL A 304 -2.83 -12.53 21.45
C VAL A 304 -3.35 -12.94 22.85
N VAL A 305 -2.74 -12.41 23.89
CA VAL A 305 -3.11 -12.61 25.31
C VAL A 305 -3.88 -11.43 25.85
N SER A 306 -3.42 -10.21 25.57
CA SER A 306 -4.07 -9.00 26.05
C SER A 306 -3.69 -7.77 25.24
N VAL A 307 -4.61 -6.80 25.17
CA VAL A 307 -4.35 -5.43 24.73
C VAL A 307 -4.50 -4.49 25.92
N ALA A 308 -3.60 -3.51 26.05
CA ALA A 308 -3.67 -2.51 27.11
C ALA A 308 -3.33 -1.09 26.62
N SER A 309 -4.06 -0.09 27.11
CA SER A 309 -3.74 1.33 26.92
C SER A 309 -4.38 2.18 28.01
N GLY A 310 -3.74 3.30 28.36
CA GLY A 310 -4.31 4.33 29.22
C GLY A 310 -5.47 5.10 28.56
N ALA A 311 -5.62 5.02 27.24
CA ALA A 311 -6.69 5.69 26.50
C ALA A 311 -8.03 4.95 26.51
N PHE A 312 -8.06 3.66 26.82
CA PHE A 312 -9.26 2.83 26.69
C PHE A 312 -10.14 2.87 27.94
N THR A 313 -11.46 2.76 27.75
CA THR A 313 -12.43 2.62 28.86
C THR A 313 -12.09 1.42 29.73
N ARG A 314 -11.78 0.27 29.10
CA ARG A 314 -11.18 -0.87 29.78
C ARG A 314 -9.68 -0.86 29.51
N ARG A 315 -8.88 -0.49 30.51
CA ARG A 315 -7.42 -0.32 30.38
C ARG A 315 -6.70 -1.58 29.92
N THR A 316 -7.25 -2.75 30.22
CA THR A 316 -6.74 -4.04 29.77
C THR A 316 -7.90 -4.91 29.34
N THR A 317 -7.79 -5.46 28.14
CA THR A 317 -8.73 -6.43 27.60
C THR A 317 -7.96 -7.73 27.35
N ALA A 318 -8.38 -8.81 28.01
CA ALA A 318 -7.86 -10.13 27.75
C ALA A 318 -8.45 -10.67 26.44
N ALA A 319 -7.63 -11.37 25.66
CA ALA A 319 -8.13 -12.11 24.52
C ALA A 319 -8.93 -13.33 25.00
N GLY A 320 -10.13 -13.51 24.43
CA GLY A 320 -10.91 -14.75 24.58
C GLY A 320 -10.17 -15.96 23.97
N ALA A 321 -10.74 -17.16 24.14
CA ALA A 321 -10.11 -18.40 23.70
C ALA A 321 -9.77 -18.44 22.18
N ARG A 322 -8.66 -19.16 21.88
CA ARG A 322 -8.04 -19.50 20.58
C ARG A 322 -8.73 -18.96 19.31
N ALA A 323 -8.47 -17.71 18.97
CA ALA A 323 -8.57 -17.25 17.58
C ALA A 323 -7.17 -16.90 17.09
N GLU A 324 -6.77 -17.43 15.94
CA GLU A 324 -5.51 -17.08 15.24
C GLU A 324 -5.44 -15.59 14.90
N THR A 325 -6.58 -14.92 14.96
CA THR A 325 -6.83 -13.54 14.59
C THR A 325 -7.75 -12.90 15.63
N TRP A 326 -7.20 -12.09 16.55
CA TRP A 326 -7.98 -11.38 17.58
C TRP A 326 -7.94 -9.87 17.35
N TYR A 327 -9.11 -9.30 17.05
CA TYR A 327 -9.30 -7.87 16.75
C TYR A 327 -10.33 -7.26 17.70
N PRO A 328 -9.97 -6.96 18.95
CA PRO A 328 -10.91 -6.34 19.85
C PRO A 328 -11.23 -4.92 19.37
N THR A 329 -12.53 -4.63 19.28
CA THR A 329 -13.03 -3.27 19.26
C THR A 329 -13.00 -2.74 20.70
N LEU A 330 -12.25 -1.66 20.92
CA LEU A 330 -12.06 -1.01 22.21
C LEU A 330 -12.55 0.44 22.11
N THR A 331 -13.23 0.92 23.15
CA THR A 331 -13.73 2.30 23.18
C THR A 331 -12.71 3.22 23.83
N VAL A 332 -12.45 4.38 23.22
CA VAL A 332 -11.68 5.47 23.82
C VAL A 332 -12.46 6.04 25.00
N SER A 333 -11.81 6.10 26.17
CA SER A 333 -12.45 6.58 27.40
C SER A 333 -12.93 8.03 27.25
N ALA A 334 -14.12 8.33 27.78
CA ALA A 334 -14.60 9.70 27.93
C ALA A 334 -13.67 10.59 28.79
N SER A 335 -12.84 9.96 29.62
CA SER A 335 -11.84 10.61 30.48
C SER A 335 -10.43 10.64 29.88
N ALA A 336 -10.22 10.09 28.68
CA ALA A 336 -8.90 10.05 28.05
C ALA A 336 -8.41 11.48 27.78
N ARG A 337 -7.16 11.77 28.19
CA ARG A 337 -6.52 13.04 27.88
C ARG A 337 -6.21 13.11 26.37
N PRO A 338 -6.37 14.28 25.71
CA PRO A 338 -5.91 14.45 24.34
C PRO A 338 -4.41 14.19 24.23
N GLY A 339 -3.97 13.65 23.08
CA GLY A 339 -2.56 13.32 22.83
C GLY A 339 -2.34 11.85 22.48
N THR A 340 -1.07 11.48 22.33
CA THR A 340 -0.68 10.13 21.90
C THR A 340 -0.52 9.18 23.08
N HIS A 341 -1.23 8.06 23.03
CA HIS A 341 -1.20 7.00 24.02
C HIS A 341 -0.56 5.75 23.44
N ALA A 342 0.31 5.11 24.21
CA ALA A 342 0.82 3.80 23.86
C ALA A 342 -0.29 2.75 23.96
N VAL A 343 -0.32 1.84 22.99
CA VAL A 343 -1.17 0.66 22.98
C VAL A 343 -0.26 -0.55 22.95
N TYR A 344 -0.35 -1.37 24.00
CA TYR A 344 0.48 -2.54 24.18
C TYR A 344 -0.31 -3.79 23.83
N VAL A 345 0.30 -4.70 23.09
CA VAL A 345 -0.27 -6.00 22.78
C VAL A 345 0.67 -7.10 23.23
N ARG A 346 0.19 -8.00 24.07
CA ARG A 346 0.95 -9.13 24.57
C ARG A 346 0.57 -10.38 23.81
N CYS A 347 1.55 -11.09 23.26
CA CYS A 347 1.40 -12.38 22.61
C CYS A 347 1.62 -13.54 23.60
N ALA A 348 1.06 -14.70 23.30
CA ALA A 348 1.41 -15.93 24.01
C ALA A 348 2.87 -16.29 23.72
N GLY A 349 3.62 -16.76 24.72
CA GLY A 349 5.06 -17.01 24.58
C GLY A 349 5.97 -15.84 24.97
N GLY A 350 5.41 -14.68 25.36
CA GLY A 350 6.14 -13.58 26.00
C GLY A 350 6.38 -12.33 25.13
N GLY A 351 6.04 -12.35 23.84
CA GLY A 351 6.15 -11.18 22.97
C GLY A 351 5.31 -9.99 23.43
N LEU A 352 5.89 -8.78 23.41
CA LEU A 352 5.20 -7.52 23.66
C LEU A 352 5.36 -6.60 22.45
N ALA A 353 4.25 -6.23 21.82
CA ALA A 353 4.19 -5.27 20.73
C ALA A 353 3.68 -3.92 21.24
N ARG A 354 4.13 -2.82 20.64
CA ARG A 354 3.63 -1.47 20.95
C ARG A 354 3.23 -0.75 19.67
N THR A 355 2.07 -0.12 19.69
CA THR A 355 1.62 0.86 18.69
C THR A 355 1.11 2.10 19.42
N ALA A 356 0.54 3.06 18.67
CA ALA A 356 0.09 4.33 19.21
C ALA A 356 -1.33 4.66 18.75
N LEU A 357 -2.11 5.25 19.66
CA LEU A 357 -3.40 5.87 19.40
C LEU A 357 -3.31 7.34 19.76
N THR A 358 -3.71 8.23 18.85
CA THR A 358 -3.86 9.66 19.16
C THR A 358 -5.30 9.96 19.52
N VAL A 359 -5.53 10.38 20.76
CA VAL A 359 -6.85 10.84 21.21
C VAL A 359 -7.02 12.30 20.85
N THR A 360 -8.05 12.61 20.05
CA THR A 360 -8.39 13.99 19.68
C THR A 360 -9.23 14.65 20.78
N GLY A 361 -9.08 15.99 20.87
CA GLY A 361 -9.75 16.83 21.87
C GLY A 361 -11.24 16.96 21.66
#